data_AF-A0A674ED86-F1
#
_entry.id   AF-A0A674ED86-F1
#
_cell.length_a   1.000
_cell.length_b   1.000
_cell.length_c   1.000
_cell.angle_alpha   90.00
_cell.angle_beta   90.00
_cell.angle_gamma   90.00
#
_symmetry.space_group_name_H-M   'P 1'
#
loop_
_entity.id
_entity.type
_entity.pdbx_description
1 polymer ?
#
loop_
_entity_poly.entity_id
_entity_poly.type
_entity_poly.pdbx_seq_one_letter_code
_entity_poly.pdbx_strand_id
1 'polypeptide(L)'
;YVICMSLLFVLICNGTFLWGSSLFPCQRQLPCCPTSHRPTSSPPHPIWPTAMPVRGYRKSPDLHSYNLTPPQVNSILKANEYSFKVPEFDGKNVSSVMGFDSNQLPANAPIEDRRSAATCLQTRGMLLGVFDGHAGCACAQALSERLFYYVAMSLMPHETLCELESAVEAGRPLSPILQWHKHPNDYFTREAQTMYFNSLRTYWQELIDLSSPGESLGPREALLSAFKRLDSDLSLEAQVGDANSFLHYWVLRVAFSGATACVAHIDGSDLYVANTGDGRAVLGVQEEDGSFSAHTLSNDHNAQNENEVARIQGEHPPSEKKTVVRQDRLLGLLMPFRAFGDVKFKWSIDLQRGVLESGPDQLHDNEHTKFIPPNYHTPPYLTAEPEITHHRLRPQDRFLVLGTDGLWETLHRQEVVRIVGEYLTGVHQRQPLTVGGYHVTLGQMQGLLAERKARASLAFQDQNAATHLIRHAVGNNEFGAVDHETLSKMLSLPEELARMYRDDITIIITQFNPHVVGHQRQGGES
;
A
#
# COMPACT_ATOMS: atom_id res chain seq x y z
N TYR A 1 -37.58 17.08 -14.68
CA TYR A 1 -37.11 15.78 -15.21
C TYR A 1 -36.11 15.20 -14.21
N VAL A 2 -36.09 13.88 -14.08
CA VAL A 2 -35.43 13.16 -12.97
C VAL A 2 -33.91 13.08 -13.16
N ILE A 3 -33.15 13.29 -12.09
CA ILE A 3 -31.77 12.79 -11.95
C ILE A 3 -31.73 12.02 -10.63
N CYS A 4 -31.42 10.72 -10.71
CA CYS A 4 -31.36 9.84 -9.55
C CYS A 4 -30.14 10.15 -8.67
N MET A 5 -30.36 10.40 -7.37
CA MET A 5 -29.34 10.13 -6.36
C MET A 5 -29.55 8.73 -5.80
N SER A 6 -28.59 7.84 -6.02
CA SER A 6 -28.57 6.50 -5.45
C SER A 6 -28.03 6.54 -4.01
N LEU A 7 -28.87 6.97 -3.07
CA LEU A 7 -28.62 6.84 -1.63
C LEU A 7 -28.90 5.40 -1.19
N LEU A 8 -27.86 4.62 -0.91
CA LEU A 8 -28.00 3.26 -0.39
C LEU A 8 -28.04 3.28 1.15
N PHE A 9 -29.21 3.58 1.71
CA PHE A 9 -29.47 3.34 3.13
C PHE A 9 -29.75 1.85 3.36
N VAL A 10 -28.96 1.21 4.23
CA VAL A 10 -29.27 -0.14 4.74
C VAL A 10 -29.99 -0.01 6.08
N LEU A 11 -31.30 -0.20 6.06
CA LEU A 11 -32.11 -0.41 7.27
C LEU A 11 -32.14 -1.90 7.60
N ILE A 12 -31.69 -2.25 8.82
CA ILE A 12 -31.79 -3.61 9.37
C ILE A 12 -33.09 -3.72 10.16
N CYS A 13 -33.93 -4.71 9.84
CA CYS A 13 -35.08 -5.12 10.64
C CYS A 13 -35.09 -6.65 10.83
N ASN A 14 -35.49 -7.08 12.02
CA ASN A 14 -35.34 -8.46 12.52
C ASN A 14 -36.47 -9.43 12.12
N GLY A 15 -36.15 -10.73 12.13
CA GLY A 15 -37.11 -11.85 12.14
C GLY A 15 -37.48 -12.41 10.76
N THR A 16 -37.67 -13.71 10.54
CA THR A 16 -37.72 -14.86 11.47
C THR A 16 -37.41 -16.18 10.74
N PHE A 17 -36.93 -17.20 11.46
CA PHE A 17 -36.66 -18.55 10.94
C PHE A 17 -37.91 -19.28 10.40
N LEU A 18 -37.72 -20.13 9.39
CA LEU A 18 -38.49 -21.37 9.19
C LEU A 18 -37.60 -22.45 8.52
N TRP A 19 -37.69 -23.69 8.98
CA TRP A 19 -36.91 -24.85 8.53
C TRP A 19 -37.52 -25.54 7.28
N GLY A 20 -36.68 -26.26 6.52
CA GLY A 20 -37.12 -27.20 5.49
C GLY A 20 -36.02 -28.20 5.11
N SER A 21 -36.14 -29.45 5.57
CA SER A 21 -35.11 -30.50 5.43
C SER A 21 -35.44 -31.50 4.32
N SER A 22 -34.45 -32.02 3.59
CA SER A 22 -34.61 -33.27 2.81
C SER A 22 -33.29 -34.01 2.50
N LEU A 23 -33.43 -35.33 2.28
CA LEU A 23 -32.39 -36.38 2.17
C LEU A 23 -32.68 -37.20 0.88
N PHE A 24 -31.83 -38.06 0.32
CA PHE A 24 -30.54 -38.67 0.73
C PHE A 24 -29.67 -38.94 -0.56
N PRO A 25 -28.62 -39.82 -0.61
CA PRO A 25 -27.60 -39.77 -1.67
C PRO A 25 -27.76 -40.84 -2.78
N CYS A 26 -26.86 -40.84 -3.77
CA CYS A 26 -26.73 -41.90 -4.79
C CYS A 26 -25.36 -42.62 -4.71
N GLN A 27 -25.33 -43.93 -4.98
CA GLN A 27 -24.20 -44.83 -4.74
C GLN A 27 -23.36 -45.18 -5.99
N ARG A 28 -22.15 -45.70 -5.71
CA ARG A 28 -21.12 -46.23 -6.64
C ARG A 28 -21.59 -47.45 -7.45
N GLN A 29 -20.88 -47.76 -8.55
CA GLN A 29 -20.14 -49.05 -8.69
C GLN A 29 -19.19 -49.11 -9.91
N LEU A 30 -18.07 -49.84 -9.73
CA LEU A 30 -17.09 -50.31 -10.75
C LEU A 30 -16.58 -51.69 -10.30
N PRO A 31 -16.33 -52.67 -11.21
CA PRO A 31 -15.70 -53.96 -10.87
C PRO A 31 -14.28 -54.13 -11.46
N CYS A 32 -13.50 -55.12 -10.97
CA CYS A 32 -12.08 -55.33 -11.28
C CYS A 32 -11.71 -56.77 -11.72
N CYS A 33 -10.74 -56.89 -12.66
CA CYS A 33 -9.72 -57.98 -12.81
C CYS A 33 -10.20 -59.42 -13.19
N PRO A 34 -9.32 -60.42 -13.54
CA PRO A 34 -7.83 -60.49 -13.48
C PRO A 34 -7.03 -61.12 -14.69
N THR A 35 -5.69 -61.17 -14.49
CA THR A 35 -4.46 -61.71 -15.20
C THR A 35 -4.47 -63.06 -16.00
N SER A 36 -3.58 -63.35 -16.98
CA SER A 36 -2.17 -63.84 -16.77
C SER A 36 -1.30 -64.27 -18.03
N HIS A 37 0.03 -64.13 -17.89
CA HIS A 37 1.32 -64.65 -18.51
C HIS A 37 1.57 -65.58 -19.77
N ARG A 38 2.49 -65.09 -20.67
CA ARG A 38 3.79 -65.67 -21.26
C ARG A 38 3.82 -67.01 -22.08
N PRO A 39 4.94 -67.50 -22.74
CA PRO A 39 6.35 -67.00 -22.96
C PRO A 39 7.06 -67.19 -24.38
N THR A 40 8.27 -66.60 -24.59
CA THR A 40 9.48 -67.04 -25.42
C THR A 40 9.39 -67.28 -26.97
N SER A 41 10.42 -67.21 -27.86
CA SER A 41 11.92 -67.04 -27.82
C SER A 41 12.51 -66.48 -29.17
N SER A 42 13.84 -66.26 -29.27
CA SER A 42 14.64 -65.56 -30.33
C SER A 42 15.58 -66.51 -31.16
N PRO A 43 16.61 -66.06 -31.95
CA PRO A 43 16.82 -65.01 -32.99
C PRO A 43 17.26 -65.62 -34.38
N PRO A 44 17.64 -64.84 -35.45
CA PRO A 44 19.05 -64.40 -35.66
C PRO A 44 19.28 -63.07 -36.44
N HIS A 45 20.53 -62.58 -36.46
CA HIS A 45 21.09 -61.53 -37.36
C HIS A 45 21.83 -62.17 -38.57
N PRO A 46 22.34 -61.47 -39.63
CA PRO A 46 22.53 -60.01 -39.80
C PRO A 46 22.14 -59.44 -41.20
N ILE A 47 22.37 -58.12 -41.38
CA ILE A 47 22.90 -57.38 -42.58
C ILE A 47 22.33 -55.95 -42.57
N TRP A 48 23.21 -54.94 -42.65
CA TRP A 48 22.83 -53.52 -42.76
C TRP A 48 22.65 -53.11 -44.23
N PRO A 49 21.74 -52.16 -44.49
CA PRO A 49 22.16 -50.97 -45.24
C PRO A 49 21.85 -49.65 -44.53
N THR A 50 22.75 -48.70 -44.72
CA THR A 50 22.69 -47.29 -44.32
C THR A 50 21.48 -46.52 -44.86
N ALA A 51 20.66 -45.95 -43.97
CA ALA A 51 20.04 -44.62 -44.14
C ALA A 51 19.40 -44.16 -42.82
N MET A 52 19.91 -43.09 -42.20
CA MET A 52 19.26 -42.42 -41.07
C MET A 52 18.19 -41.43 -41.58
N PRO A 53 16.89 -41.58 -41.27
CA PRO A 53 15.95 -40.49 -41.39
C PRO A 53 16.12 -39.59 -40.18
N VAL A 54 16.80 -38.45 -40.37
CA VAL A 54 16.94 -37.41 -39.35
C VAL A 54 15.53 -36.94 -38.96
N ARG A 55 15.14 -37.22 -37.71
CA ARG A 55 13.87 -36.78 -37.14
C ARG A 55 13.93 -35.27 -36.92
N GLY A 56 13.50 -34.52 -37.92
CA GLY A 56 13.53 -33.05 -37.88
C GLY A 56 12.71 -32.53 -36.70
N TYR A 57 13.36 -31.76 -35.83
CA TYR A 57 12.65 -30.91 -34.88
C TYR A 57 11.75 -29.95 -35.68
N ARG A 58 10.43 -30.14 -35.61
CA ARG A 58 9.49 -29.05 -35.92
C ARG A 58 9.76 -27.94 -34.92
N LYS A 59 10.43 -26.87 -35.35
CA LYS A 59 10.31 -25.58 -34.69
C LYS A 59 8.84 -25.18 -34.76
N SER A 60 8.17 -25.11 -33.62
CA SER A 60 6.91 -24.38 -33.49
C SER A 60 7.19 -22.91 -33.87
N PRO A 61 6.51 -22.35 -34.87
CA PRO A 61 6.75 -20.99 -35.34
C PRO A 61 5.92 -19.96 -34.55
N ASP A 62 5.83 -20.14 -33.22
CA ASP A 62 5.06 -19.27 -32.32
C ASP A 62 5.90 -18.93 -31.07
N LEU A 63 7.05 -18.29 -31.28
CA LEU A 63 7.58 -17.39 -30.25
C LEU A 63 6.55 -16.26 -30.13
N HIS A 64 5.65 -16.35 -29.15
CA HIS A 64 4.78 -15.23 -28.81
C HIS A 64 5.68 -14.06 -28.43
N SER A 65 5.71 -13.01 -29.25
CA SER A 65 6.45 -11.80 -28.92
C SER A 65 5.73 -11.13 -27.74
N TYR A 66 6.36 -11.14 -26.56
CA TYR A 66 5.94 -10.38 -25.37
C TYR A 66 6.17 -8.86 -25.52
N ASN A 67 5.81 -8.35 -26.70
CA ASN A 67 5.92 -6.96 -27.10
C ASN A 67 4.51 -6.35 -27.07
N LEU A 68 4.07 -5.97 -25.86
CA LEU A 68 2.91 -5.12 -25.65
C LEU A 68 3.08 -3.84 -26.49
N THR A 69 2.07 -3.52 -27.29
CA THR A 69 2.03 -2.25 -28.02
C THR A 69 1.95 -1.07 -27.03
N PRO A 70 2.35 0.15 -27.44
CA PRO A 70 2.25 1.31 -26.55
C PRO A 70 0.84 1.54 -25.96
N PRO A 71 -0.27 1.38 -26.70
CA PRO A 71 -1.62 1.45 -26.13
C PRO A 71 -1.89 0.40 -25.04
N GLN A 72 -1.37 -0.83 -25.18
CA GLN A 72 -1.52 -1.88 -24.15
C GLN A 72 -0.73 -1.54 -22.88
N VAL A 73 0.53 -1.09 -23.03
CA VAL A 73 1.35 -0.58 -21.91
C VAL A 73 0.61 0.51 -21.15
N ASN A 74 -0.02 1.46 -21.85
CA ASN A 74 -0.80 2.52 -21.21
C ASN A 74 -2.07 2.02 -20.54
N SER A 75 -2.77 1.03 -21.13
CA SER A 75 -3.97 0.46 -20.53
C SER A 75 -3.64 -0.28 -19.22
N ILE A 76 -2.48 -0.92 -19.12
CA ILE A 76 -2.00 -1.57 -17.89
C ILE A 76 -1.62 -0.49 -16.86
N LEU A 77 -0.76 0.47 -17.22
CA LEU A 77 -0.32 1.53 -16.31
C LEU A 77 -1.47 2.42 -15.81
N LYS A 78 -2.55 2.57 -16.59
CA LYS A 78 -3.73 3.37 -16.20
C LYS A 78 -4.82 2.58 -15.50
N ALA A 79 -4.68 1.27 -15.29
CA ALA A 79 -5.74 0.42 -14.73
C ALA A 79 -6.16 0.81 -13.29
N ASN A 80 -5.27 1.47 -12.54
CA ASN A 80 -5.51 1.97 -11.19
C ASN A 80 -5.29 3.50 -11.06
N GLU A 81 -5.24 4.23 -12.18
CA GLU A 81 -5.01 5.69 -12.22
C GLU A 81 -6.16 6.43 -11.53
N TYR A 82 -5.85 7.21 -10.50
CA TYR A 82 -6.82 7.98 -9.74
C TYR A 82 -6.33 9.41 -9.51
N SER A 83 -7.21 10.39 -9.73
CA SER A 83 -6.93 11.81 -9.50
C SER A 83 -8.09 12.44 -8.77
N PHE A 84 -7.79 13.18 -7.71
CA PHE A 84 -8.74 13.98 -6.95
C PHE A 84 -8.30 15.45 -6.98
N LYS A 85 -9.25 16.36 -7.17
CA LYS A 85 -9.03 17.81 -7.05
C LYS A 85 -9.92 18.35 -5.94
N VAL A 86 -9.35 19.17 -5.06
CA VAL A 86 -10.13 19.80 -3.98
C VAL A 86 -11.08 20.82 -4.62
N PRO A 87 -12.41 20.76 -4.33
CA PRO A 87 -13.36 21.70 -4.88
C PRO A 87 -13.04 23.15 -4.53
N GLU A 88 -13.27 24.05 -5.49
CA GLU A 88 -13.18 25.49 -5.26
C GLU A 88 -14.47 26.01 -4.62
N PHE A 89 -14.34 26.97 -3.70
CA PHE A 89 -15.48 27.66 -3.08
C PHE A 89 -15.54 29.09 -3.60
N ASP A 90 -16.69 29.51 -4.15
CA ASP A 90 -16.87 30.79 -4.85
C ASP A 90 -15.79 31.12 -5.90
N GLY A 91 -15.32 30.08 -6.63
CA GLY A 91 -14.27 30.22 -7.64
C GLY A 91 -12.87 30.51 -7.07
N LYS A 92 -12.65 30.19 -5.79
CA LYS A 92 -11.34 30.28 -5.12
C LYS A 92 -11.00 28.95 -4.47
N ASN A 93 -9.79 28.46 -4.71
CA ASN A 93 -9.26 27.36 -3.93
C ASN A 93 -8.72 27.89 -2.59
N VAL A 94 -9.46 27.61 -1.51
CA VAL A 94 -9.13 28.01 -0.12
C VAL A 94 -8.31 26.96 0.64
N SER A 95 -8.07 25.81 0.03
CA SER A 95 -7.29 24.70 0.61
C SER A 95 -5.80 24.89 0.33
N SER A 96 -4.97 24.47 1.30
CA SER A 96 -3.53 24.33 1.11
C SER A 96 -3.17 23.16 0.17
N VAL A 97 -4.08 22.22 -0.03
CA VAL A 97 -3.99 21.11 -1.00
C VAL A 97 -4.84 21.45 -2.22
N MET A 98 -4.24 21.42 -3.42
CA MET A 98 -4.96 21.58 -4.69
C MET A 98 -5.67 20.27 -5.10
N GLY A 99 -5.09 19.14 -4.72
CA GLY A 99 -5.54 17.80 -5.07
C GLY A 99 -4.39 16.80 -4.96
N PHE A 100 -4.66 15.56 -5.32
CA PHE A 100 -3.64 14.52 -5.38
C PHE A 100 -3.89 13.56 -6.56
N ASP A 101 -2.81 12.94 -7.01
CA ASP A 101 -2.78 11.87 -8.00
C ASP A 101 -2.28 10.60 -7.30
N SER A 102 -2.88 9.44 -7.53
CA SER A 102 -2.39 8.15 -7.03
C SER A 102 -2.53 7.04 -8.06
N ASN A 103 -1.67 6.02 -7.96
CA ASN A 103 -1.71 4.84 -8.81
C ASN A 103 -1.06 3.63 -8.09
N GLN A 104 -1.38 2.42 -8.55
CA GLN A 104 -0.81 1.15 -8.06
C GLN A 104 -0.46 0.22 -9.22
N LEU A 105 0.73 -0.37 -9.21
CA LEU A 105 1.14 -1.43 -10.11
C LEU A 105 1.50 -2.71 -9.31
N PRO A 106 0.77 -3.82 -9.48
CA PRO A 106 1.09 -5.06 -8.78
C PRO A 106 2.32 -5.78 -9.31
N ALA A 107 3.05 -6.40 -8.41
CA ALA A 107 3.93 -7.55 -8.61
C ALA A 107 3.34 -8.83 -7.99
N ASN A 108 2.53 -8.71 -6.94
CA ASN A 108 1.84 -9.82 -6.27
C ASN A 108 0.40 -9.99 -6.78
N ALA A 109 -0.12 -11.22 -6.70
CA ALA A 109 -1.51 -11.56 -7.03
C ALA A 109 -2.13 -12.39 -5.87
N PRO A 110 -3.02 -11.82 -5.03
CA PRO A 110 -3.45 -10.41 -5.02
C PRO A 110 -2.32 -9.45 -4.63
N ILE A 111 -2.45 -8.18 -5.04
CA ILE A 111 -1.60 -7.08 -4.57
C ILE A 111 -1.64 -6.98 -3.04
N GLU A 112 -0.49 -6.86 -2.39
CA GLU A 112 -0.38 -6.76 -0.94
C GLU A 112 -0.53 -5.30 -0.49
N ASP A 113 0.11 -4.40 -1.25
CA ASP A 113 0.02 -2.94 -1.18
C ASP A 113 -1.40 -2.36 -1.12
N ARG A 114 -1.57 -1.28 -0.34
CA ARG A 114 -2.78 -0.43 -0.33
C ARG A 114 -2.46 1.06 -0.31
N ARG A 115 -3.41 1.84 -0.81
CA ARG A 115 -3.48 3.30 -0.67
C ARG A 115 -4.79 3.71 -0.01
N SER A 116 -4.83 4.89 0.58
CA SER A 116 -6.08 5.56 0.93
C SER A 116 -5.93 7.07 1.06
N ALA A 117 -7.04 7.78 0.83
CA ALA A 117 -7.16 9.21 1.03
C ALA A 117 -8.57 9.55 1.52
N ALA A 118 -8.68 10.47 2.48
CA ALA A 118 -9.94 10.96 3.00
C ALA A 118 -9.83 12.40 3.55
N THR A 119 -10.93 13.14 3.52
CA THR A 119 -11.06 14.44 4.20
C THR A 119 -11.80 14.24 5.53
N CYS A 120 -11.27 14.83 6.60
CA CYS A 120 -11.95 14.88 7.90
C CYS A 120 -13.18 15.81 7.82
N LEU A 121 -14.29 15.40 8.44
CA LEU A 121 -15.58 16.13 8.36
C LEU A 121 -16.00 16.78 9.68
N GLN A 122 -15.57 16.24 10.83
CA GLN A 122 -15.78 16.85 12.15
C GLN A 122 -14.58 17.70 12.60
N THR A 123 -13.40 17.41 12.06
CA THR A 123 -12.18 18.21 12.21
C THR A 123 -11.74 18.71 10.84
N ARG A 124 -10.81 19.68 10.80
CA ARG A 124 -10.18 20.07 9.54
C ARG A 124 -9.06 19.08 9.20
N GLY A 125 -8.83 18.91 7.91
CA GLY A 125 -7.63 18.27 7.39
C GLY A 125 -7.90 17.15 6.39
N MET A 126 -6.82 16.70 5.74
CA MET A 126 -6.82 15.59 4.81
C MET A 126 -5.82 14.53 5.27
N LEU A 127 -6.26 13.28 5.29
CA LEU A 127 -5.45 12.10 5.55
C LEU A 127 -5.15 11.41 4.22
N LEU A 128 -3.88 11.16 3.93
CA LEU A 128 -3.43 10.34 2.80
C LEU A 128 -2.40 9.33 3.30
N GLY A 129 -2.42 8.11 2.77
CA GLY A 129 -1.58 7.05 3.30
C GLY A 129 -1.34 5.93 2.31
N VAL A 130 -0.14 5.37 2.38
CA VAL A 130 0.27 4.14 1.69
C VAL A 130 0.61 3.09 2.75
N PHE A 131 0.30 1.83 2.45
CA PHE A 131 0.45 0.71 3.34
C PHE A 131 1.05 -0.44 2.54
N ASP A 132 2.30 -0.77 2.82
CA ASP A 132 2.96 -1.94 2.26
C ASP A 132 2.46 -3.17 3.01
N GLY A 133 2.08 -4.24 2.30
CA GLY A 133 1.51 -5.44 2.90
C GLY A 133 2.43 -6.63 2.70
N HIS A 134 2.52 -7.51 3.69
CA HIS A 134 3.34 -8.72 3.54
C HIS A 134 2.74 -9.93 4.26
N ALA A 135 3.06 -11.12 3.74
CA ALA A 135 2.45 -12.40 4.15
C ALA A 135 0.92 -12.42 3.98
N GLY A 136 0.41 -11.73 2.97
CA GLY A 136 -0.99 -11.59 2.62
C GLY A 136 -1.49 -10.15 2.77
N CYS A 137 -2.30 -9.69 1.82
CA CYS A 137 -2.89 -8.35 1.79
C CYS A 137 -3.90 -8.01 2.92
N ALA A 138 -4.09 -8.87 3.93
CA ALA A 138 -5.18 -8.73 4.90
C ALA A 138 -4.93 -7.59 5.90
N CYS A 139 -3.72 -7.51 6.48
CA CYS A 139 -3.37 -6.42 7.40
C CYS A 139 -3.44 -5.06 6.68
N ALA A 140 -2.78 -4.91 5.54
CA ALA A 140 -2.79 -3.67 4.74
C ALA A 140 -4.21 -3.25 4.34
N GLN A 141 -5.07 -4.21 3.94
CA GLN A 141 -6.49 -3.94 3.68
C GLN A 141 -7.19 -3.37 4.93
N ALA A 142 -7.06 -4.02 6.08
CA ALA A 142 -7.67 -3.57 7.33
C ALA A 142 -7.17 -2.19 7.77
N LEU A 143 -5.87 -1.89 7.64
CA LEU A 143 -5.33 -0.55 7.91
C LEU A 143 -5.94 0.50 6.98
N SER A 144 -5.99 0.21 5.68
CA SER A 144 -6.43 1.16 4.65
C SER A 144 -7.86 1.65 4.86
N GLU A 145 -8.72 0.86 5.52
CA GLU A 145 -10.10 1.25 5.82
C GLU A 145 -10.35 1.65 7.27
N ARG A 146 -9.47 1.29 8.22
CA ARG A 146 -9.65 1.60 9.64
C ARG A 146 -8.82 2.77 10.14
N LEU A 147 -7.53 2.85 9.82
CA LEU A 147 -6.58 3.72 10.54
C LEU A 147 -7.00 5.19 10.54
N PHE A 148 -7.56 5.68 9.43
CA PHE A 148 -8.04 7.06 9.35
C PHE A 148 -9.22 7.35 10.28
N TYR A 149 -10.08 6.38 10.59
CA TYR A 149 -11.14 6.56 11.59
C TYR A 149 -10.56 6.68 13.00
N TYR A 150 -9.52 5.90 13.34
CA TYR A 150 -8.85 6.00 14.64
C TYR A 150 -8.13 7.34 14.79
N VAL A 151 -7.48 7.83 13.72
CA VAL A 151 -6.88 9.18 13.70
C VAL A 151 -7.96 10.25 13.82
N ALA A 152 -9.07 10.13 13.09
CA ALA A 152 -10.18 11.09 13.16
C ALA A 152 -10.82 11.14 14.57
N MET A 153 -11.07 9.99 15.22
CA MET A 153 -11.56 9.95 16.62
C MET A 153 -10.56 10.64 17.56
N SER A 154 -9.27 10.36 17.41
CA SER A 154 -8.22 10.92 18.27
C SER A 154 -8.06 12.44 18.13
N LEU A 155 -8.46 13.02 16.99
CA LEU A 155 -8.44 14.45 16.72
C LEU A 155 -9.71 15.18 17.17
N MET A 156 -10.80 14.47 17.50
CA MET A 156 -12.08 15.10 17.81
C MET A 156 -12.10 15.71 19.22
N PRO A 157 -12.75 16.87 19.42
CA PRO A 157 -13.02 17.40 20.75
C PRO A 157 -13.91 16.45 21.57
N HIS A 158 -13.72 16.44 22.89
CA HIS A 158 -14.54 15.68 23.85
C HIS A 158 -16.05 15.84 23.62
N GLU A 159 -16.52 17.07 23.36
CA GLU A 159 -17.94 17.36 23.10
C GLU A 159 -18.49 16.58 21.89
N THR A 160 -17.73 16.54 20.78
CA THR A 160 -18.11 15.82 19.56
C THR A 160 -18.13 14.31 19.78
N LEU A 161 -17.20 13.76 20.57
CA LEU A 161 -17.21 12.34 20.93
C LEU A 161 -18.45 11.99 21.77
N CYS A 162 -18.79 12.82 22.76
CA CYS A 162 -20.00 12.68 23.57
C CYS A 162 -21.30 12.77 22.74
N GLU A 163 -21.35 13.65 21.73
CA GLU A 163 -22.47 13.73 20.79
C GLU A 163 -22.62 12.47 19.92
N LEU A 164 -21.49 11.92 19.43
CA LEU A 164 -21.47 10.68 18.66
C LEU A 164 -21.96 9.49 19.49
N GLU A 165 -21.44 9.32 20.71
CA GLU A 165 -21.86 8.23 21.59
C GLU A 165 -23.35 8.36 21.97
N SER A 166 -23.79 9.57 22.34
CA SER A 166 -25.20 9.87 22.62
C SER A 166 -26.12 9.64 21.42
N ALA A 167 -25.60 9.70 20.19
CA ALA A 167 -26.34 9.37 18.98
C ALA A 167 -26.43 7.86 18.76
N VAL A 168 -25.36 7.08 19.02
CA VAL A 168 -25.40 5.62 18.96
C VAL A 168 -26.36 5.04 20.00
N GLU A 169 -26.27 5.48 21.26
CA GLU A 169 -27.15 5.01 22.34
C GLU A 169 -28.64 5.27 22.04
N ALA A 170 -28.94 6.43 21.46
CA ALA A 170 -30.31 6.81 21.10
C ALA A 170 -30.77 6.27 19.74
N GLY A 171 -29.96 5.47 19.04
CA GLY A 171 -30.26 4.94 17.70
C GLY A 171 -30.45 6.03 16.63
N ARG A 172 -29.83 7.20 16.81
CA ARG A 172 -29.89 8.32 15.85
C ARG A 172 -28.84 8.13 14.74
N PRO A 173 -29.07 8.70 13.54
CA PRO A 173 -28.03 8.77 12.51
C PRO A 173 -26.79 9.50 13.03
N LEU A 174 -25.60 8.98 12.71
CA LEU A 174 -24.34 9.58 13.10
C LEU A 174 -23.92 10.69 12.13
N SER A 175 -23.29 11.73 12.68
CA SER A 175 -22.57 12.72 11.90
C SER A 175 -21.46 12.05 11.08
N PRO A 176 -21.29 12.37 9.79
CA PRO A 176 -20.29 11.71 8.95
C PRO A 176 -18.88 12.10 9.40
N ILE A 177 -17.99 11.11 9.58
CA ILE A 177 -16.66 11.29 10.18
C ILE A 177 -15.60 11.61 9.12
N LEU A 178 -15.61 10.86 8.00
CA LEU A 178 -14.65 10.98 6.90
C LEU A 178 -15.39 10.97 5.55
N GLN A 179 -14.89 11.77 4.60
CA GLN A 179 -15.22 11.66 3.18
C GLN A 179 -14.06 10.97 2.46
N TRP A 180 -14.28 9.74 1.98
CA TRP A 180 -13.26 8.93 1.31
C TRP A 180 -13.10 9.27 -0.18
N HIS A 181 -11.85 9.32 -0.63
CA HIS A 181 -11.44 9.57 -2.02
C HIS A 181 -10.71 8.34 -2.57
N LYS A 182 -11.48 7.28 -2.85
CA LYS A 182 -10.99 5.95 -3.27
C LYS A 182 -11.19 5.73 -4.77
N HIS A 183 -10.27 4.99 -5.39
CA HIS A 183 -10.45 4.46 -6.74
C HIS A 183 -11.51 3.33 -6.71
N PRO A 184 -12.28 3.08 -7.79
CA PRO A 184 -13.31 2.02 -7.81
C PRO A 184 -12.80 0.59 -7.52
N ASN A 185 -11.50 0.33 -7.68
CA ASN A 185 -10.88 -0.95 -7.32
C ASN A 185 -10.53 -1.05 -5.82
N ASP A 186 -10.43 0.08 -5.10
CA ASP A 186 -10.14 0.10 -3.67
C ASP A 186 -11.45 -0.12 -2.89
N TYR A 187 -11.51 -1.11 -2.00
CA TYR A 187 -12.76 -1.55 -1.36
C TYR A 187 -12.75 -1.43 0.18
N PHE A 188 -13.92 -1.71 0.77
CA PHE A 188 -14.15 -1.90 2.20
C PHE A 188 -14.58 -3.34 2.47
N THR A 189 -14.12 -3.95 3.55
CA THR A 189 -14.43 -5.32 3.95
C THR A 189 -15.81 -5.37 4.61
N ARG A 190 -16.85 -5.60 3.79
CA ARG A 190 -18.27 -5.47 4.19
C ARG A 190 -18.64 -6.31 5.41
N GLU A 191 -18.17 -7.54 5.44
CA GLU A 191 -18.46 -8.52 6.49
C GLU A 191 -17.95 -8.05 7.85
N ALA A 192 -16.82 -7.34 7.88
CA ALA A 192 -16.13 -6.90 9.09
C ALA A 192 -16.61 -5.54 9.62
N GLN A 193 -17.48 -4.81 8.88
CA GLN A 193 -17.86 -3.43 9.22
C GLN A 193 -18.44 -3.27 10.63
N THR A 194 -19.33 -4.19 11.05
CA THR A 194 -19.94 -4.14 12.40
C THR A 194 -18.89 -4.32 13.50
N MET A 195 -17.95 -5.23 13.32
CA MET A 195 -16.86 -5.48 14.27
C MET A 195 -15.91 -4.28 14.34
N TYR A 196 -15.47 -3.75 13.19
CA TYR A 196 -14.61 -2.56 13.13
C TYR A 196 -15.27 -1.32 13.76
N PHE A 197 -16.58 -1.15 13.55
CA PHE A 197 -17.36 -0.09 14.19
C PHE A 197 -17.42 -0.26 15.71
N ASN A 198 -17.61 -1.49 16.21
CA ASN A 198 -17.64 -1.76 17.64
C ASN A 198 -16.29 -1.49 18.31
N SER A 199 -15.17 -1.93 17.73
CA SER A 199 -13.83 -1.62 18.26
C SER A 199 -13.54 -0.11 18.27
N LEU A 200 -13.92 0.58 17.19
CA LEU A 200 -13.82 2.05 17.11
C LEU A 200 -14.70 2.75 18.17
N ARG A 201 -15.90 2.20 18.45
CA ARG A 201 -16.79 2.70 19.51
C ARG A 201 -16.17 2.57 20.88
N THR A 202 -15.63 1.39 21.21
CA THR A 202 -14.90 1.19 22.47
C THR A 202 -13.73 2.17 22.59
N TYR A 203 -13.02 2.44 21.50
CA TYR A 203 -11.95 3.44 21.53
C TYR A 203 -12.44 4.87 21.83
N TRP A 204 -13.51 5.36 21.17
CA TRP A 204 -13.99 6.71 21.49
C TRP A 204 -14.64 6.80 22.87
N GLN A 205 -15.23 5.73 23.38
CA GLN A 205 -15.72 5.66 24.76
C GLN A 205 -14.56 5.84 25.76
N GLU A 206 -13.44 5.14 25.55
CA GLU A 206 -12.23 5.35 26.35
C GLU A 206 -11.64 6.76 26.19
N LEU A 207 -11.69 7.36 24.99
CA LEU A 207 -11.29 8.76 24.81
C LEU A 207 -12.20 9.74 25.59
N ILE A 208 -13.51 9.48 25.68
CA ILE A 208 -14.44 10.27 26.52
C ILE A 208 -14.06 10.13 28.00
N ASP A 209 -13.84 8.91 28.49
CA ASP A 209 -13.50 8.64 29.90
C ASP A 209 -12.14 9.24 30.32
N LEU A 210 -11.21 9.40 29.37
CA LEU A 210 -9.85 9.90 29.62
C LEU A 210 -9.66 11.40 29.38
N SER A 211 -10.61 12.09 28.74
CA SER A 211 -10.48 13.51 28.37
C SER A 211 -11.42 14.43 29.17
N SER A 212 -10.95 15.64 29.49
CA SER A 212 -11.77 16.67 30.11
C SER A 212 -12.49 17.54 29.07
N PRO A 213 -13.66 18.13 29.37
CA PRO A 213 -14.27 19.15 28.53
C PRO A 213 -13.30 20.31 28.24
N GLY A 214 -13.10 20.63 26.96
CA GLY A 214 -12.15 21.63 26.49
C GLY A 214 -10.74 21.11 26.19
N GLU A 215 -10.42 19.84 26.48
CA GLU A 215 -9.19 19.20 26.01
C GLU A 215 -9.38 18.56 24.63
N SER A 216 -8.32 18.61 23.83
CA SER A 216 -8.17 17.86 22.57
C SER A 216 -6.71 17.45 22.41
N LEU A 217 -6.47 16.26 21.84
CA LEU A 217 -5.11 15.83 21.56
C LEU A 217 -4.49 16.66 20.44
N GLY A 218 -3.21 17.01 20.58
CA GLY A 218 -2.43 17.55 19.47
C GLY A 218 -2.34 16.54 18.32
N PRO A 219 -2.19 16.97 17.05
CA PRO A 219 -2.17 16.04 15.92
C PRO A 219 -1.09 14.95 16.02
N ARG A 220 0.03 15.27 16.66
CA ARG A 220 1.12 14.32 16.92
C ARG A 220 0.68 13.22 17.90
N GLU A 221 0.08 13.60 19.02
CA GLU A 221 -0.40 12.67 20.05
C GLU A 221 -1.59 11.85 19.54
N ALA A 222 -2.47 12.47 18.74
CA ALA A 222 -3.59 11.82 18.09
C ALA A 222 -3.13 10.74 17.09
N LEU A 223 -2.16 11.05 16.21
CA LEU A 223 -1.55 10.07 15.30
C LEU A 223 -0.88 8.92 16.07
N LEU A 224 -0.11 9.23 17.12
CA LEU A 224 0.58 8.24 17.95
C LEU A 224 -0.42 7.28 18.62
N SER A 225 -1.47 7.82 19.23
CA SER A 225 -2.53 7.07 19.91
C SER A 225 -3.30 6.19 18.93
N ALA A 226 -3.72 6.73 17.79
CA ALA A 226 -4.48 6.02 16.77
C ALA A 226 -3.75 4.79 16.21
N PHE A 227 -2.45 4.92 15.90
CA PHE A 227 -1.64 3.80 15.40
C PHE A 227 -1.51 2.70 16.44
N LYS A 228 -1.10 3.05 17.67
CA LYS A 228 -0.92 2.09 18.77
C LYS A 228 -2.24 1.41 19.15
N ARG A 229 -3.34 2.16 19.15
CA ARG A 229 -4.67 1.63 19.43
C ARG A 229 -5.11 0.63 18.37
N LEU A 230 -5.03 0.98 17.09
CA LEU A 230 -5.49 0.07 16.04
C LEU A 230 -4.71 -1.26 16.09
N ASP A 231 -3.39 -1.25 16.25
CA ASP A 231 -2.60 -2.48 16.36
C ASP A 231 -2.98 -3.32 17.60
N SER A 232 -3.28 -2.67 18.72
CA SER A 232 -3.81 -3.32 19.91
C SER A 232 -5.18 -3.97 19.64
N ASP A 233 -6.08 -3.29 18.94
CA ASP A 233 -7.40 -3.81 18.61
C ASP A 233 -7.32 -4.97 17.58
N LEU A 234 -6.43 -4.90 16.58
CA LEU A 234 -6.16 -6.04 15.67
C LEU A 234 -5.68 -7.27 16.46
N SER A 235 -4.82 -7.06 17.44
CA SER A 235 -4.31 -8.09 18.34
C SER A 235 -5.41 -8.67 19.24
N LEU A 236 -6.30 -7.85 19.80
CA LEU A 236 -7.39 -8.31 20.68
C LEU A 236 -8.50 -9.02 19.89
N GLU A 237 -8.89 -8.49 18.73
CA GLU A 237 -9.88 -9.11 17.83
C GLU A 237 -9.45 -10.53 17.41
N ALA A 238 -8.17 -10.73 17.09
CA ALA A 238 -7.63 -12.04 16.75
C ALA A 238 -7.58 -13.03 17.93
N GLN A 239 -7.49 -12.55 19.17
CA GLN A 239 -7.56 -13.38 20.38
C GLN A 239 -8.99 -13.75 20.77
N VAL A 240 -9.94 -12.85 20.57
CA VAL A 240 -11.37 -13.07 20.87
C VAL A 240 -12.04 -13.94 19.78
N GLY A 241 -11.69 -13.70 18.51
CA GLY A 241 -12.35 -14.34 17.38
C GLY A 241 -13.76 -13.84 17.14
N ASP A 242 -14.53 -14.58 16.33
CA ASP A 242 -15.94 -14.29 16.06
C ASP A 242 -16.73 -15.61 15.90
N ALA A 243 -18.03 -15.59 16.18
CA ALA A 243 -18.90 -16.77 15.98
C ALA A 243 -19.10 -17.12 14.49
N ASN A 244 -18.95 -16.15 13.60
CA ASN A 244 -18.91 -16.33 12.15
C ASN A 244 -17.51 -16.81 11.72
N SER A 245 -17.44 -18.03 11.18
CA SER A 245 -16.18 -18.66 10.77
C SER A 245 -15.36 -17.86 9.75
N PHE A 246 -16.02 -17.07 8.88
CA PHE A 246 -15.30 -16.17 7.96
C PHE A 246 -14.63 -15.03 8.73
N LEU A 247 -15.35 -14.38 9.66
CA LEU A 247 -14.79 -13.29 10.46
C LEU A 247 -13.68 -13.77 11.39
N HIS A 248 -13.85 -14.95 12.01
CA HIS A 248 -12.81 -15.55 12.83
C HIS A 248 -11.52 -15.82 12.03
N TYR A 249 -11.64 -16.39 10.82
CA TYR A 249 -10.50 -16.55 9.93
C TYR A 249 -9.92 -15.21 9.44
N TRP A 250 -10.78 -14.21 9.21
CA TRP A 250 -10.37 -12.87 8.78
C TRP A 250 -9.55 -12.13 9.83
N VAL A 251 -9.98 -12.06 11.10
CA VAL A 251 -9.20 -11.40 12.17
C VAL A 251 -7.84 -12.07 12.37
N LEU A 252 -7.79 -13.40 12.30
CA LEU A 252 -6.53 -14.14 12.36
C LEU A 252 -5.63 -13.80 11.16
N ARG A 253 -6.16 -13.75 9.93
CA ARG A 253 -5.37 -13.31 8.76
C ARG A 253 -4.85 -11.88 8.92
N VAL A 254 -5.66 -10.95 9.42
CA VAL A 254 -5.28 -9.55 9.64
C VAL A 254 -4.16 -9.40 10.67
N ALA A 255 -4.18 -10.21 11.74
CA ALA A 255 -3.15 -10.18 12.78
C ALA A 255 -1.87 -10.96 12.42
N PHE A 256 -1.97 -12.06 11.66
CA PHE A 256 -0.83 -12.90 11.28
C PHE A 256 -0.12 -12.46 9.99
N SER A 257 -0.78 -11.70 9.11
CA SER A 257 -0.09 -10.87 8.10
C SER A 257 0.40 -9.58 8.75
N GLY A 258 1.31 -8.86 8.09
CA GLY A 258 1.79 -7.57 8.55
C GLY A 258 1.56 -6.47 7.52
N ALA A 259 1.67 -5.22 7.96
CA ALA A 259 1.67 -4.08 7.07
C ALA A 259 2.41 -2.87 7.63
N THR A 260 3.11 -2.15 6.76
CA THR A 260 3.63 -0.81 7.03
C THR A 260 2.52 0.23 6.90
N ALA A 261 2.78 1.45 7.38
CA ALA A 261 1.89 2.59 7.20
C ALA A 261 2.69 3.89 7.16
N CYS A 262 2.68 4.58 6.03
CA CYS A 262 3.21 5.94 5.89
C CYS A 262 2.05 6.89 5.60
N VAL A 263 1.64 7.66 6.61
CA VAL A 263 0.43 8.50 6.59
C VAL A 263 0.78 9.98 6.77
N ALA A 264 0.26 10.82 5.87
CA ALA A 264 0.27 12.27 6.00
C ALA A 264 -1.09 12.80 6.50
N HIS A 265 -1.06 13.66 7.52
CA HIS A 265 -2.17 14.50 7.95
C HIS A 265 -1.85 15.97 7.63
N ILE A 266 -2.69 16.62 6.83
CA ILE A 266 -2.50 18.01 6.38
C ILE A 266 -3.69 18.85 6.86
N ASP A 267 -3.47 19.76 7.82
CA ASP A 267 -4.44 20.81 8.19
C ASP A 267 -3.84 22.20 7.93
N GLY A 268 -4.39 22.90 6.94
CA GLY A 268 -3.84 24.19 6.51
C GLY A 268 -2.36 24.08 6.14
N SER A 269 -1.50 24.82 6.83
CA SER A 269 -0.05 24.80 6.61
C SER A 269 0.70 23.80 7.51
N ASP A 270 0.02 23.04 8.37
CA ASP A 270 0.63 21.98 9.16
C ASP A 270 0.55 20.64 8.44
N LEU A 271 1.71 20.08 8.11
CA LEU A 271 1.88 18.73 7.60
C LEU A 271 2.52 17.87 8.70
N TYR A 272 1.83 16.80 9.09
CA TYR A 272 2.37 15.75 9.94
C TYR A 272 2.53 14.48 9.10
N VAL A 273 3.68 13.82 9.22
CA VAL A 273 3.91 12.49 8.63
C VAL A 273 4.15 11.52 9.77
N ALA A 274 3.30 10.50 9.88
CA ALA A 274 3.46 9.36 10.77
C ALA A 274 3.90 8.14 9.96
N ASN A 275 5.07 7.59 10.24
CA ASN A 275 5.63 6.44 9.53
C ASN A 275 5.90 5.26 10.45
N THR A 276 5.44 4.08 10.03
CA THR A 276 5.63 2.77 10.65
C THR A 276 6.08 1.81 9.56
N GLY A 277 7.38 1.55 9.45
CA GLY A 277 7.97 0.71 8.39
C GLY A 277 8.90 1.48 7.43
N ASP A 278 9.12 0.91 6.26
CA ASP A 278 10.04 1.34 5.18
C ASP A 278 9.36 2.05 4.00
N GLY A 279 8.03 2.18 4.03
CA GLY A 279 7.33 3.21 3.24
C GLY A 279 7.86 4.61 3.57
N ARG A 280 7.83 5.53 2.59
CA ARG A 280 8.50 6.84 2.72
C ARG A 280 7.71 8.02 2.19
N ALA A 281 7.82 9.15 2.89
CA ALA A 281 7.33 10.46 2.51
C ALA A 281 8.49 11.40 2.10
N VAL A 282 8.40 11.99 0.90
CA VAL A 282 9.38 12.95 0.38
C VAL A 282 8.69 14.19 -0.16
N LEU A 283 9.03 15.35 0.40
CA LEU A 283 8.56 16.66 0.00
C LEU A 283 9.38 17.18 -1.19
N GLY A 284 8.70 17.60 -2.24
CA GLY A 284 9.28 18.27 -3.40
C GLY A 284 9.27 19.78 -3.20
N VAL A 285 10.46 20.35 -2.95
CA VAL A 285 10.67 21.79 -2.77
C VAL A 285 11.21 22.37 -4.08
N GLN A 286 10.70 23.52 -4.50
CA GLN A 286 11.19 24.24 -5.67
C GLN A 286 12.11 25.39 -5.24
N GLU A 287 13.35 25.34 -5.71
CA GLU A 287 14.39 26.33 -5.40
C GLU A 287 14.23 27.61 -6.24
N GLU A 288 14.94 28.68 -5.85
CA GLU A 288 14.87 29.99 -6.50
C GLU A 288 15.32 29.97 -7.98
N ASP A 289 16.21 29.03 -8.36
CA ASP A 289 16.64 28.82 -9.74
C ASP A 289 15.63 28.00 -10.58
N GLY A 290 14.53 27.55 -9.96
CA GLY A 290 13.50 26.73 -10.56
C GLY A 290 13.80 25.22 -10.57
N SER A 291 14.95 24.79 -10.04
CA SER A 291 15.23 23.39 -9.77
C SER A 291 14.38 22.83 -8.62
N PHE A 292 14.44 21.53 -8.39
CA PHE A 292 13.70 20.87 -7.32
C PHE A 292 14.65 20.11 -6.39
N SER A 293 14.43 20.21 -5.08
CA SER A 293 15.19 19.49 -4.05
C SER A 293 14.28 18.53 -3.26
N ALA A 294 14.82 17.35 -2.93
CA ALA A 294 14.09 16.30 -2.20
C ALA A 294 14.31 16.41 -0.69
N HIS A 295 13.27 16.78 0.04
CA HIS A 295 13.25 16.85 1.50
C HIS A 295 12.53 15.62 2.07
N THR A 296 13.28 14.65 2.60
CA THR A 296 12.71 13.46 3.25
C THR A 296 12.01 13.84 4.57
N LEU A 297 10.76 13.37 4.76
CA LEU A 297 9.95 13.64 5.95
C LEU A 297 9.72 12.42 6.85
N SER A 298 10.17 11.23 6.44
CA SER A 298 10.14 10.01 7.26
C SER A 298 11.45 9.25 7.10
N ASN A 299 11.96 8.67 8.19
CA ASN A 299 13.04 7.69 8.10
C ASN A 299 12.44 6.31 7.85
N ASP A 300 13.13 5.50 7.04
CA ASP A 300 12.76 4.11 6.84
C ASP A 300 13.10 3.33 8.12
N HIS A 301 12.19 2.49 8.58
CA HIS A 301 12.43 1.61 9.74
C HIS A 301 12.94 0.27 9.25
N ASN A 302 14.22 0.19 8.90
CA ASN A 302 14.89 -1.04 8.46
C ASN A 302 16.38 -1.03 8.88
N ALA A 303 17.15 -2.04 8.46
CA ALA A 303 18.56 -2.20 8.84
C ALA A 303 19.51 -1.07 8.41
N GLN A 304 19.14 -0.26 7.40
CA GLN A 304 19.96 0.87 6.96
C GLN A 304 19.83 2.09 7.89
N ASN A 305 18.85 2.07 8.80
CA ASN A 305 18.64 3.11 9.81
C ASN A 305 19.35 2.73 11.12
N GLU A 306 20.56 3.27 11.32
CA GLU A 306 21.37 3.00 12.52
C GLU A 306 20.66 3.36 13.84
N ASN A 307 19.79 4.39 13.83
CA ASN A 307 19.01 4.76 15.02
C ASN A 307 17.94 3.70 15.36
N GLU A 308 17.32 3.11 14.34
CA GLU A 308 16.32 2.05 14.53
C GLU A 308 16.96 0.72 14.95
N VAL A 309 18.13 0.39 14.37
CA VAL A 309 18.98 -0.72 14.83
C VAL A 309 19.37 -0.52 16.31
N ALA A 310 19.77 0.70 16.69
CA ALA A 310 20.13 1.04 18.06
C ALA A 310 18.92 0.99 19.02
N ARG A 311 17.74 1.43 18.59
CA ARG A 311 16.48 1.33 19.34
C ARG A 311 16.18 -0.13 19.70
N ILE A 312 16.09 -1.00 18.70
CA ILE A 312 15.80 -2.43 18.93
C ILE A 312 16.88 -3.08 19.80
N GLN A 313 18.16 -2.79 19.56
CA GLN A 313 19.24 -3.32 20.41
C GLN A 313 19.22 -2.80 21.86
N GLY A 314 18.55 -1.67 22.12
CA GLY A 314 18.38 -1.08 23.46
C GLY A 314 17.12 -1.55 24.20
N GLU A 315 16.10 -2.03 23.47
CA GLU A 315 14.85 -2.56 24.05
C GLU A 315 15.00 -3.99 24.60
N HIS A 316 16.02 -4.73 24.14
CA HIS A 316 16.28 -6.11 24.55
C HIS A 316 17.56 -6.27 25.40
N PRO A 317 17.69 -7.34 26.20
CA PRO A 317 18.88 -7.60 27.00
C PRO A 317 20.19 -7.65 26.17
N PRO A 318 21.35 -7.22 26.70
CA PRO A 318 22.61 -7.19 25.96
C PRO A 318 23.07 -8.53 25.36
N SER A 319 22.59 -9.66 25.89
CA SER A 319 22.79 -11.00 25.31
C SER A 319 22.20 -11.16 23.92
N GLU A 320 21.12 -10.44 23.60
CA GLU A 320 20.37 -10.55 22.35
C GLU A 320 20.84 -9.56 21.27
N LYS A 321 21.80 -8.68 21.59
CA LYS A 321 22.31 -7.64 20.66
C LYS A 321 22.79 -8.18 19.30
N LYS A 322 23.19 -9.47 19.24
CA LYS A 322 23.63 -10.17 18.02
C LYS A 322 22.53 -11.00 17.33
N THR A 323 21.34 -11.07 17.91
CA THR A 323 20.22 -11.91 17.44
C THR A 323 18.99 -11.10 17.06
N VAL A 324 18.76 -9.94 17.70
CA VAL A 324 17.63 -9.04 17.38
C VAL A 324 17.59 -8.59 15.93
N VAL A 325 18.75 -8.28 15.34
CA VAL A 325 18.91 -7.99 13.91
C VAL A 325 19.98 -8.92 13.35
N ARG A 326 19.64 -9.67 12.30
CA ARG A 326 20.55 -10.59 11.60
C ARG A 326 20.26 -10.52 10.12
N GLN A 327 21.31 -10.51 9.28
CA GLN A 327 21.15 -10.48 7.81
C GLN A 327 20.17 -9.37 7.39
N ASP A 328 20.36 -8.19 8.00
CA ASP A 328 19.59 -6.97 7.77
C ASP A 328 18.06 -7.09 8.02
N ARG A 329 17.66 -8.08 8.82
CA ARG A 329 16.26 -8.41 9.15
C ARG A 329 16.04 -8.58 10.65
N LEU A 330 14.86 -8.18 11.14
CA LEU A 330 14.41 -8.42 12.50
C LEU A 330 14.31 -9.93 12.76
N LEU A 331 15.04 -10.41 13.76
CA LEU A 331 15.26 -11.83 14.08
C LEU A 331 15.74 -12.68 12.88
N GLY A 332 16.30 -12.07 11.84
CA GLY A 332 16.68 -12.75 10.60
C GLY A 332 15.53 -13.08 9.65
N LEU A 333 14.35 -12.48 9.83
CA LEU A 333 13.13 -12.76 9.07
C LEU A 333 12.56 -11.52 8.36
N LEU A 334 12.13 -10.51 9.12
CA LEU A 334 11.33 -9.40 8.64
C LEU A 334 12.20 -8.21 8.22
N MET A 335 11.88 -7.58 7.07
CA MET A 335 12.58 -6.37 6.58
C MET A 335 12.18 -5.12 7.37
N PRO A 336 10.89 -4.74 7.46
CA PRO A 336 10.48 -3.61 8.28
C PRO A 336 10.67 -3.91 9.76
N PHE A 337 11.26 -2.93 10.46
CA PHE A 337 11.54 -2.95 11.90
C PHE A 337 10.38 -2.37 12.72
N ARG A 338 9.34 -1.86 12.04
CA ARG A 338 8.03 -1.48 12.60
C ARG A 338 6.93 -1.86 11.60
N ALA A 339 5.86 -2.49 12.08
CA ALA A 339 4.69 -2.85 11.29
C ALA A 339 3.47 -3.11 12.19
N PHE A 340 2.28 -2.94 11.62
CA PHE A 340 1.03 -3.46 12.18
C PHE A 340 0.90 -4.96 11.96
N GLY A 341 0.03 -5.62 12.72
CA GLY A 341 -0.18 -7.06 12.60
C GLY A 341 1.07 -7.80 13.06
N ASP A 342 1.56 -8.76 12.27
CA ASP A 342 2.81 -9.51 12.55
C ASP A 342 2.87 -10.05 13.99
N VAL A 343 1.75 -10.52 14.53
CA VAL A 343 1.67 -10.91 15.96
C VAL A 343 2.64 -12.02 16.35
N LYS A 344 3.17 -12.75 15.37
CA LYS A 344 4.33 -13.66 15.47
C LYS A 344 5.55 -13.03 16.17
N PHE A 345 5.76 -11.72 16.00
CA PHE A 345 6.87 -10.94 16.56
C PHE A 345 6.48 -10.16 17.83
N LYS A 346 5.21 -10.22 18.24
CA LYS A 346 4.63 -9.41 19.35
C LYS A 346 4.14 -10.27 20.52
N TRP A 347 3.37 -11.32 20.23
CA TRP A 347 2.75 -12.18 21.26
C TRP A 347 3.74 -13.14 21.91
N SER A 348 3.47 -13.54 23.15
CA SER A 348 4.19 -14.64 23.80
C SER A 348 3.97 -15.97 23.05
N ILE A 349 4.92 -16.90 23.19
CA ILE A 349 4.85 -18.23 22.54
C ILE A 349 3.57 -18.98 22.94
N ASP A 350 3.16 -18.89 24.21
CA ASP A 350 1.97 -19.58 24.70
C ASP A 350 0.67 -18.94 24.20
N LEU A 351 0.65 -17.61 23.99
CA LEU A 351 -0.49 -16.93 23.36
C LEU A 351 -0.59 -17.29 21.86
N GLN A 352 0.53 -17.28 21.13
CA GLN A 352 0.56 -17.73 19.74
C GLN A 352 0.06 -19.17 19.60
N ARG A 353 0.52 -20.08 20.48
CA ARG A 353 0.07 -21.47 20.50
C ARG A 353 -1.41 -21.58 20.82
N GLY A 354 -1.89 -20.94 21.89
CA GLY A 354 -3.29 -21.02 22.31
C GLY A 354 -4.27 -20.49 21.26
N VAL A 355 -3.95 -19.35 20.63
CA VAL A 355 -4.77 -18.80 19.54
C VAL A 355 -4.77 -19.73 18.32
N LEU A 356 -3.62 -20.25 17.89
CA LEU A 356 -3.55 -21.19 16.76
C LEU A 356 -4.27 -22.51 17.06
N GLU A 357 -4.15 -23.06 18.26
CA GLU A 357 -4.84 -24.28 18.69
C GLU A 357 -6.37 -24.10 18.74
N SER A 358 -6.85 -22.91 19.10
CA SER A 358 -8.27 -22.56 19.09
C SER A 358 -8.84 -22.18 17.72
N GLY A 359 -7.97 -21.86 16.76
CA GLY A 359 -8.34 -21.32 15.45
C GLY A 359 -8.87 -22.38 14.46
N PRO A 360 -9.41 -21.95 13.30
CA PRO A 360 -9.92 -22.86 12.26
C PRO A 360 -8.83 -23.77 11.69
N ASP A 361 -9.15 -25.04 11.43
CA ASP A 361 -8.25 -26.07 10.86
C ASP A 361 -7.39 -25.58 9.67
N GLN A 362 -7.93 -24.67 8.87
CA GLN A 362 -7.26 -24.03 7.71
C GLN A 362 -5.97 -23.26 8.07
N LEU A 363 -5.81 -22.83 9.33
CA LEU A 363 -4.58 -22.23 9.85
C LEU A 363 -3.66 -23.24 10.55
N HIS A 364 -4.17 -24.42 10.92
CA HIS A 364 -3.35 -25.51 11.47
C HIS A 364 -2.45 -26.11 10.40
N ASP A 365 -2.91 -26.23 9.15
CA ASP A 365 -2.11 -26.80 8.06
C ASP A 365 -1.05 -25.83 7.49
N ASN A 366 -1.01 -24.58 7.96
CA ASN A 366 -0.03 -23.59 7.52
C ASN A 366 1.23 -23.59 8.40
N GLU A 367 2.27 -24.31 7.99
CA GLU A 367 3.56 -24.35 8.69
C GLU A 367 4.19 -22.96 8.94
N HIS A 368 3.91 -21.96 8.08
CA HIS A 368 4.43 -20.61 8.27
C HIS A 368 3.78 -19.85 9.43
N THR A 369 2.50 -20.10 9.77
CA THR A 369 1.86 -19.46 10.94
C THR A 369 2.39 -20.06 12.24
N LYS A 370 2.57 -21.39 12.28
CA LYS A 370 3.12 -22.16 13.42
C LYS A 370 4.60 -21.88 13.73
N PHE A 371 5.38 -21.40 12.77
CA PHE A 371 6.81 -21.11 12.95
C PHE A 371 7.06 -20.00 13.98
N ILE A 372 7.69 -20.32 15.11
CA ILE A 372 8.16 -19.33 16.10
C ILE A 372 9.50 -18.74 15.62
N PRO A 373 9.71 -17.40 15.69
CA PRO A 373 10.98 -16.78 15.30
C PRO A 373 12.20 -17.34 16.05
N PRO A 374 13.39 -17.33 15.45
CA PRO A 374 14.60 -17.80 16.13
C PRO A 374 15.07 -16.76 17.15
N ASN A 375 15.58 -17.22 18.30
CA ASN A 375 16.04 -16.38 19.41
C ASN A 375 14.93 -15.51 20.05
N TYR A 376 13.68 -15.99 20.02
CA TYR A 376 12.51 -15.30 20.56
C TYR A 376 12.41 -15.44 22.09
N HIS A 377 13.19 -14.65 22.81
CA HIS A 377 13.39 -14.71 24.26
C HIS A 377 12.62 -13.66 25.06
N THR A 378 12.59 -12.41 24.58
CA THR A 378 11.98 -11.24 25.24
C THR A 378 11.01 -10.49 24.31
N PRO A 379 9.90 -11.11 23.87
CA PRO A 379 8.88 -10.41 23.09
C PRO A 379 8.16 -9.32 23.92
N PRO A 380 7.61 -8.27 23.29
CA PRO A 380 7.53 -8.04 21.84
C PRO A 380 8.84 -7.51 21.24
N TYR A 381 9.12 -7.88 19.97
CA TYR A 381 10.26 -7.41 19.18
C TYR A 381 9.87 -6.38 18.09
N LEU A 382 8.58 -6.21 17.84
CA LEU A 382 8.03 -5.38 16.77
C LEU A 382 6.95 -4.46 17.33
N THR A 383 6.87 -3.24 16.81
CA THR A 383 5.88 -2.24 17.19
C THR A 383 5.21 -1.62 15.97
N ALA A 384 3.95 -1.21 16.11
CA ALA A 384 3.27 -0.35 15.13
C ALA A 384 3.45 1.16 15.43
N GLU A 385 4.15 1.52 16.50
CA GLU A 385 4.33 2.90 16.95
C GLU A 385 5.08 3.76 15.90
N PRO A 386 4.47 4.82 15.35
CA PRO A 386 5.08 5.61 14.28
C PRO A 386 6.17 6.54 14.78
N GLU A 387 7.19 6.77 13.96
CA GLU A 387 7.94 8.02 14.01
C GLU A 387 7.07 9.14 13.41
N ILE A 388 6.99 10.29 14.08
CA ILE A 388 6.15 11.42 13.64
C ILE A 388 7.00 12.67 13.42
N THR A 389 7.04 13.12 12.17
CA THR A 389 7.66 14.38 11.74
C THR A 389 6.57 15.44 11.55
N HIS A 390 6.80 16.65 12.05
CA HIS A 390 6.00 17.85 11.73
C HIS A 390 6.79 18.77 10.80
N HIS A 391 6.11 19.28 9.77
CA HIS A 391 6.64 20.28 8.84
C HIS A 391 5.61 21.38 8.63
N ARG A 392 6.04 22.64 8.75
CA ARG A 392 5.20 23.80 8.40
C ARG A 392 5.40 24.15 6.92
N LEU A 393 4.38 23.91 6.11
CA LEU A 393 4.39 24.16 4.67
C LEU A 393 4.74 25.63 4.35
N ARG A 394 5.52 25.79 3.29
CA ARG A 394 6.05 27.07 2.78
C ARG A 394 5.68 27.22 1.29
N PRO A 395 5.66 28.43 0.70
CA PRO A 395 5.30 28.61 -0.71
C PRO A 395 6.19 27.85 -1.71
N GLN A 396 7.46 27.58 -1.36
CA GLN A 396 8.36 26.75 -2.17
C GLN A 396 8.05 25.25 -2.11
N ASP A 397 7.27 24.78 -1.13
CA ASP A 397 6.93 23.37 -0.97
C ASP A 397 5.78 23.05 -1.95
N ARG A 398 6.07 22.37 -3.07
CA ARG A 398 5.13 22.27 -4.21
C ARG A 398 4.26 21.02 -4.16
N PHE A 399 4.80 19.91 -3.66
CA PHE A 399 4.09 18.64 -3.56
C PHE A 399 4.73 17.71 -2.52
N LEU A 400 3.97 16.69 -2.08
CA LEU A 400 4.43 15.58 -1.26
C LEU A 400 4.25 14.27 -2.01
N VAL A 401 5.28 13.42 -2.05
CA VAL A 401 5.20 12.05 -2.56
C VAL A 401 5.19 11.09 -1.37
N LEU A 402 4.13 10.29 -1.25
CA LEU A 402 4.09 9.08 -0.43
C LEU A 402 4.29 7.89 -1.37
N GLY A 403 5.12 6.93 -0.98
CA GLY A 403 5.27 5.68 -1.73
C GLY A 403 5.73 4.50 -0.87
N THR A 404 5.37 3.29 -1.31
CA THR A 404 5.87 2.00 -0.80
C THR A 404 7.29 1.74 -1.31
N ASP A 405 7.99 0.74 -0.76
CA ASP A 405 9.42 0.56 -1.03
C ASP A 405 9.72 0.23 -2.51
N GLY A 406 8.80 -0.41 -3.23
CA GLY A 406 8.89 -0.66 -4.67
C GLY A 406 9.11 0.58 -5.55
N LEU A 407 8.75 1.79 -5.07
CA LEU A 407 9.18 3.05 -5.70
C LEU A 407 10.62 3.42 -5.31
N TRP A 408 10.95 3.29 -4.03
CA TRP A 408 12.17 3.82 -3.43
C TRP A 408 13.40 2.94 -3.63
N GLU A 409 13.21 1.65 -3.92
CA GLU A 409 14.26 0.74 -4.39
C GLU A 409 14.61 0.99 -5.87
N THR A 410 13.66 1.47 -6.68
CA THR A 410 13.85 1.67 -8.13
C THR A 410 14.38 3.05 -8.49
N LEU A 411 13.99 4.11 -7.77
CA LEU A 411 14.39 5.50 -8.06
C LEU A 411 14.92 6.22 -6.81
N HIS A 412 16.06 6.91 -6.96
CA HIS A 412 16.57 7.76 -5.90
C HIS A 412 15.63 8.95 -5.63
N ARG A 413 15.44 9.31 -4.35
CA ARG A 413 14.51 10.38 -3.90
C ARG A 413 14.61 11.71 -4.68
N GLN A 414 15.81 12.10 -5.08
CA GLN A 414 16.06 13.33 -5.84
C GLN A 414 15.64 13.22 -7.32
N GLU A 415 15.69 12.01 -7.88
CA GLU A 415 15.18 11.74 -9.23
C GLU A 415 13.66 11.72 -9.24
N VAL A 416 13.03 11.07 -8.24
CA VAL A 416 11.58 11.08 -8.02
C VAL A 416 11.04 12.52 -7.98
N VAL A 417 11.60 13.35 -7.10
CA VAL A 417 11.19 14.76 -6.96
C VAL A 417 11.46 15.57 -8.24
N ARG A 418 12.55 15.31 -8.95
CA ARG A 418 12.82 15.97 -10.25
C ARG A 418 11.77 15.61 -11.30
N ILE A 419 11.46 14.32 -11.47
CA ILE A 419 10.46 13.84 -12.45
C ILE A 419 9.09 14.48 -12.17
N VAL A 420 8.64 14.43 -10.91
CA VAL A 420 7.34 14.99 -10.50
C VAL A 420 7.31 16.52 -10.59
N GLY A 421 8.40 17.19 -10.23
CA GLY A 421 8.51 18.66 -10.32
C GLY A 421 8.49 19.17 -11.76
N GLU A 422 9.26 18.54 -12.66
CA GLU A 422 9.24 18.86 -14.09
C GLU A 422 7.87 18.55 -14.73
N TYR A 423 7.14 17.54 -14.22
CA TYR A 423 5.79 17.16 -14.65
C TYR A 423 4.77 18.24 -14.28
N LEU A 424 4.68 18.58 -12.99
CA LEU A 424 3.71 19.57 -12.48
C LEU A 424 3.96 20.99 -13.01
N THR A 425 5.17 21.29 -13.49
CA THR A 425 5.52 22.57 -14.11
C THR A 425 5.47 22.57 -15.64
N GLY A 426 5.30 21.40 -16.28
CA GLY A 426 5.35 21.24 -17.74
C GLY A 426 6.73 21.50 -18.36
N VAL A 427 7.79 21.54 -17.55
CA VAL A 427 9.16 21.90 -17.98
C VAL A 427 9.79 20.81 -18.87
N HIS A 428 9.30 19.57 -18.81
CA HIS A 428 9.63 18.49 -19.76
C HIS A 428 9.64 18.95 -21.24
N GLN A 429 8.68 19.81 -21.60
CA GLN A 429 8.47 20.28 -22.96
C GLN A 429 9.44 21.42 -23.36
N ARG A 430 10.21 21.98 -22.42
CA ARG A 430 10.89 23.28 -22.59
C ARG A 430 12.41 23.29 -22.34
N GLN A 431 13.01 22.31 -21.66
CA GLN A 431 14.48 22.29 -21.48
C GLN A 431 15.23 22.15 -22.81
N PRO A 432 16.30 22.94 -23.09
CA PRO A 432 17.17 22.74 -24.24
C PRO A 432 17.82 21.34 -24.28
N LEU A 433 18.09 20.81 -25.47
CA LEU A 433 18.92 19.61 -25.64
C LEU A 433 20.39 19.97 -25.36
N THR A 434 20.91 19.57 -24.21
CA THR A 434 22.34 19.66 -23.87
C THR A 434 23.02 18.34 -24.21
N VAL A 435 24.11 18.39 -24.98
CA VAL A 435 24.78 17.18 -25.49
C VAL A 435 26.11 16.94 -24.75
N GLY A 436 26.13 17.15 -23.43
CA GLY A 436 27.21 16.73 -22.53
C GLY A 436 28.64 17.17 -22.87
N GLY A 437 28.83 18.23 -23.65
CA GLY A 437 30.16 18.64 -24.15
C GLY A 437 30.68 17.84 -25.35
N TYR A 438 29.90 16.90 -25.89
CA TYR A 438 30.26 16.14 -27.08
C TYR A 438 30.05 16.96 -28.36
N HIS A 439 31.01 16.85 -29.30
CA HIS A 439 30.85 17.39 -30.65
C HIS A 439 29.89 16.51 -31.48
N VAL A 440 28.63 16.94 -31.56
CA VAL A 440 27.61 16.37 -32.46
C VAL A 440 27.58 17.08 -33.81
N THR A 441 27.44 16.31 -34.88
CA THR A 441 27.16 16.85 -36.23
C THR A 441 25.73 17.38 -36.33
N LEU A 442 25.48 18.27 -37.31
CA LEU A 442 24.13 18.76 -37.61
C LEU A 442 23.13 17.62 -37.90
N GLY A 443 23.56 16.55 -38.57
CA GLY A 443 22.73 15.38 -38.84
C GLY A 443 22.36 14.60 -37.56
N GLN A 444 23.31 14.43 -36.63
CA GLN A 444 23.02 13.81 -35.32
C GLN A 444 22.12 14.69 -34.47
N MET A 445 22.35 16.01 -34.45
CA MET A 445 21.45 16.96 -33.75
C MET A 445 20.05 16.94 -34.34
N GLN A 446 19.92 16.88 -35.67
CA GLN A 446 18.63 16.71 -36.35
C GLN A 446 17.96 15.38 -35.99
N GLY A 447 18.72 14.29 -35.87
CA GLY A 447 18.24 13.00 -35.36
C GLY A 447 17.70 13.10 -33.93
N LEU A 448 18.49 13.63 -33.00
CA LEU A 448 18.09 13.85 -31.60
C LEU A 448 16.85 14.76 -31.47
N LEU A 449 16.77 15.81 -32.29
CA LEU A 449 15.60 16.70 -32.35
C LEU A 449 14.38 16.02 -32.99
N ALA A 450 14.57 15.18 -34.01
CA ALA A 450 13.51 14.40 -34.63
C ALA A 450 12.97 13.33 -33.67
N GLU A 451 13.85 12.63 -32.93
CA GLU A 451 13.49 11.73 -31.84
C GLU A 451 12.83 12.46 -30.68
N ARG A 452 13.26 13.67 -30.32
CA ARG A 452 12.60 14.45 -29.27
C ARG A 452 11.24 14.96 -29.73
N LYS A 453 11.10 15.37 -30.98
CA LYS A 453 9.81 15.74 -31.59
C LYS A 453 8.91 14.51 -31.70
N ALA A 454 9.43 13.36 -32.10
CA ALA A 454 8.70 12.09 -32.12
C ALA A 454 8.26 11.70 -30.71
N ARG A 455 9.15 11.75 -29.71
CA ARG A 455 8.80 11.55 -28.29
C ARG A 455 7.77 12.56 -27.78
N ALA A 456 7.80 13.83 -28.20
CA ALA A 456 6.77 14.82 -27.85
C ALA A 456 5.44 14.60 -28.60
N SER A 457 5.44 13.89 -29.73
CA SER A 457 4.26 13.60 -30.57
C SER A 457 3.66 12.20 -30.30
N LEU A 458 4.49 11.28 -29.79
CA LEU A 458 4.19 9.93 -29.29
C LEU A 458 4.10 9.92 -27.76
N ALA A 459 4.31 11.07 -27.10
CA ALA A 459 4.03 11.25 -25.70
C ALA A 459 2.53 11.04 -25.52
N PHE A 460 2.18 9.82 -25.12
CA PHE A 460 1.11 9.62 -24.18
C PHE A 460 1.43 10.53 -23.00
N GLN A 461 0.88 11.73 -23.01
CA GLN A 461 0.89 12.61 -21.87
C GLN A 461 0.14 11.86 -20.79
N ASP A 462 0.89 11.29 -19.85
CA ASP A 462 0.33 10.88 -18.58
C ASP A 462 -0.39 12.12 -18.01
N GLN A 463 -1.65 11.95 -17.61
CA GLN A 463 -2.48 13.04 -17.07
C GLN A 463 -2.46 13.02 -15.53
N ASN A 464 -1.71 12.07 -14.98
CA ASN A 464 -1.59 11.75 -13.57
C ASN A 464 -0.11 11.60 -13.23
N ALA A 465 0.36 12.34 -12.23
CA ALA A 465 1.77 12.36 -11.82
C ALA A 465 2.25 10.99 -11.31
N ALA A 466 1.39 10.22 -10.64
CA ALA A 466 1.74 8.90 -10.10
C ALA A 466 1.91 7.87 -11.22
N THR A 467 1.02 7.84 -12.22
CA THR A 467 1.20 7.03 -13.45
C THR A 467 2.51 7.36 -14.16
N HIS A 468 2.83 8.66 -14.27
CA HIS A 468 4.09 9.11 -14.88
C HIS A 468 5.30 8.59 -14.11
N LEU A 469 5.26 8.63 -12.77
CA LEU A 469 6.34 8.15 -11.92
C LEU A 469 6.49 6.62 -11.94
N ILE A 470 5.39 5.84 -11.93
CA ILE A 470 5.45 4.38 -12.12
C ILE A 470 6.08 4.03 -13.48
N ARG A 471 5.72 4.78 -14.54
CA ARG A 471 6.32 4.58 -15.87
C ARG A 471 7.85 4.80 -15.86
N HIS A 472 8.35 5.75 -15.07
CA HIS A 472 9.78 5.95 -14.88
C HIS A 472 10.40 4.81 -14.03
N ALA A 473 9.78 4.42 -12.92
CA ALA A 473 10.27 3.35 -12.04
C ALA A 473 10.45 2.00 -12.76
N VAL A 474 9.50 1.64 -13.63
CA VAL A 474 9.48 0.35 -14.34
C VAL A 474 10.19 0.41 -15.70
N GLY A 475 10.27 1.60 -16.30
CA GLY A 475 10.71 1.80 -17.68
C GLY A 475 12.10 2.39 -17.86
N ASN A 476 12.79 2.77 -16.78
CA ASN A 476 14.10 3.41 -16.88
C ASN A 476 15.14 2.46 -17.49
N ASN A 477 15.87 2.96 -18.48
CA ASN A 477 17.09 2.32 -18.97
C ASN A 477 18.33 2.82 -18.20
N GLU A 478 19.51 2.27 -18.51
CA GLU A 478 20.82 2.63 -17.91
C GLU A 478 21.19 4.12 -18.04
N PHE A 479 20.46 4.89 -18.87
CA PHE A 479 20.68 6.32 -19.12
C PHE A 479 19.61 7.22 -18.49
N GLY A 480 18.72 6.69 -17.64
CA GLY A 480 17.67 7.47 -16.96
C GLY A 480 16.55 7.95 -17.90
N ALA A 481 16.34 7.25 -19.03
CA ALA A 481 15.26 7.52 -19.96
C ALA A 481 14.28 6.35 -20.00
N VAL A 482 12.99 6.67 -20.06
CA VAL A 482 11.91 5.68 -20.24
C VAL A 482 12.04 5.03 -21.62
N ASP A 483 12.24 3.72 -21.62
CA ASP A 483 12.26 2.88 -22.81
C ASP A 483 10.98 2.03 -22.92
N HIS A 484 10.43 1.96 -24.13
CA HIS A 484 9.22 1.18 -24.40
C HIS A 484 9.50 -0.32 -24.40
N GLU A 485 10.67 -0.77 -24.85
CA GLU A 485 11.00 -2.20 -24.87
C GLU A 485 11.13 -2.76 -23.45
N THR A 486 11.78 -2.02 -22.55
CA THR A 486 11.88 -2.30 -21.11
C THR A 486 10.49 -2.32 -20.45
N LEU A 487 9.67 -1.28 -20.62
CA LEU A 487 8.28 -1.26 -20.11
C LEU A 487 7.47 -2.46 -20.61
N SER A 488 7.55 -2.75 -21.91
CA SER A 488 6.81 -3.85 -22.53
C SER A 488 7.19 -5.20 -21.92
N LYS A 489 8.49 -5.45 -21.71
CA LYS A 489 8.97 -6.67 -21.06
C LYS A 489 8.49 -6.78 -19.62
N MET A 490 8.70 -5.75 -18.80
CA MET A 490 8.37 -5.78 -17.37
C MET A 490 6.87 -5.92 -17.11
N LEU A 491 6.03 -5.30 -17.93
CA LEU A 491 4.56 -5.38 -17.83
C LEU A 491 3.98 -6.65 -18.49
N SER A 492 4.78 -7.41 -19.25
CA SER A 492 4.39 -8.72 -19.81
C SER A 492 4.72 -9.90 -18.89
N LEU A 493 5.42 -9.66 -17.77
CA LEU A 493 5.80 -10.72 -16.85
C LEU A 493 4.55 -11.38 -16.24
N PRO A 494 4.44 -12.72 -16.26
CA PRO A 494 3.42 -13.45 -15.50
C PRO A 494 3.50 -13.13 -14.00
N GLU A 495 2.38 -13.29 -13.29
CA GLU A 495 2.27 -13.03 -11.85
C GLU A 495 3.37 -13.75 -11.03
N GLU A 496 3.62 -15.03 -11.32
CA GLU A 496 4.67 -15.85 -10.69
C GLU A 496 6.11 -15.32 -10.89
N LEU A 497 6.34 -14.47 -11.90
CA LEU A 497 7.65 -13.90 -12.21
C LEU A 497 7.75 -12.41 -11.89
N ALA A 498 6.63 -11.68 -11.83
CA ALA A 498 6.63 -10.23 -11.60
C ALA A 498 7.36 -9.85 -10.31
N ARG A 499 7.10 -10.57 -9.21
CA ARG A 499 7.74 -10.40 -7.89
C ARG A 499 9.26 -10.65 -7.88
N MET A 500 9.81 -11.28 -8.92
CA MET A 500 11.27 -11.50 -9.05
C MET A 500 12.00 -10.30 -9.68
N TYR A 501 11.27 -9.32 -10.24
CA TYR A 501 11.85 -8.16 -10.96
C TYR A 501 11.39 -6.80 -10.42
N ARG A 502 10.34 -6.76 -9.60
CA ARG A 502 9.82 -5.56 -8.92
C ARG A 502 9.03 -5.96 -7.68
N ASP A 503 8.81 -5.00 -6.78
CA ASP A 503 7.75 -5.11 -5.77
C ASP A 503 6.41 -4.55 -6.31
N ASP A 504 5.36 -4.66 -5.50
CA ASP A 504 4.18 -3.81 -5.64
C ASP A 504 4.61 -2.33 -5.55
N ILE A 505 4.05 -1.48 -6.41
CA ILE A 505 4.39 -0.04 -6.43
C ILE A 505 3.13 0.77 -6.20
N THR A 506 3.02 1.42 -5.05
CA THR A 506 1.92 2.32 -4.69
C THR A 506 2.44 3.72 -4.44
N ILE A 507 1.80 4.71 -5.06
CA ILE A 507 2.23 6.11 -5.00
C ILE A 507 1.02 7.02 -4.78
N ILE A 508 1.16 8.02 -3.90
CA ILE A 508 0.27 9.19 -3.79
C ILE A 508 1.12 10.46 -3.90
N ILE A 509 0.76 11.35 -4.83
CA ILE A 509 1.41 12.65 -5.05
C ILE A 509 0.39 13.75 -4.76
N THR A 510 0.58 14.44 -3.64
CA THR A 510 -0.28 15.53 -3.16
C THR A 510 0.29 16.87 -3.61
N GLN A 511 -0.48 17.69 -4.34
CA GLN A 511 -0.05 19.00 -4.82
C GLN A 511 -0.50 20.12 -3.88
N PHE A 512 0.41 21.00 -3.48
CA PHE A 512 0.12 22.12 -2.58
C PHE A 512 -0.18 23.43 -3.34
N ASN A 513 -1.03 24.26 -2.73
CA ASN A 513 -1.43 25.57 -3.19
C ASN A 513 -0.52 26.65 -2.57
N PRO A 514 0.49 27.16 -3.30
CA PRO A 514 1.50 28.05 -2.73
C PRO A 514 0.92 29.40 -2.29
N HIS A 515 -0.17 29.85 -2.91
CA HIS A 515 -0.84 31.10 -2.57
C HIS A 515 -1.57 31.00 -1.22
N VAL A 516 -2.31 29.92 -0.99
CA VAL A 516 -2.98 29.68 0.31
C VAL A 516 -1.95 29.45 1.42
N VAL A 517 -0.93 28.63 1.17
CA VAL A 517 0.16 28.38 2.13
C VAL A 517 0.88 29.69 2.51
N GLY A 518 1.16 30.56 1.54
CA GLY A 518 1.74 31.89 1.78
C GLY A 518 0.84 32.80 2.64
N HIS A 519 -0.45 32.88 2.33
CA HIS A 519 -1.40 33.70 3.11
C HIS A 519 -1.60 33.18 4.54
N GLN A 520 -1.73 31.87 4.73
CA GLN A 520 -1.94 31.27 6.06
C GLN A 520 -0.75 31.48 7.01
N ARG A 521 0.46 31.66 6.47
CA ARG A 521 1.64 31.97 7.28
C ARG A 521 1.64 33.42 7.78
N GLN A 522 1.31 34.38 6.91
CA GLN A 522 1.28 35.81 7.27
C GLN A 522 0.22 36.13 8.33
N GLY A 523 -0.91 35.41 8.34
CA GLY A 523 -1.96 35.58 9.36
C GLY A 523 -1.70 34.86 10.70
N GLY A 524 -0.57 34.16 10.85
CA GLY A 524 -0.16 33.50 12.10
C GLY A 524 1.01 34.18 12.83
N GLU A 525 1.57 35.24 12.26
CA GLU A 525 2.65 36.05 12.83
C GLU A 525 2.14 37.41 13.39
N SER A 526 0.80 37.54 13.54
CA SER A 526 0.08 38.73 14.05
C SER A 526 -0.82 38.38 15.24
#